data_AF-A0A1G2DJ95-F1
#
_entry.id   AF-A0A1G2DJ95-F1
#
_cell.length_a   1.000
_cell.length_b   1.000
_cell.length_c   1.000
_cell.angle_alpha   90.00
_cell.angle_beta   90.00
_cell.angle_gamma   90.00
#
_symmetry.space_group_name_H-M   'P 1'
#
loop_
_entity.id
_entity.type
_entity.pdbx_description
1 polymer ?
#
loop_
_entity_poly.entity_id
_entity_poly.type
_entity_poly.pdbx_seq_one_letter_code
_entity_poly.pdbx_strand_id
1 'polypeptide(L)'
;MYKYHHPTPIIIKLTDELGFRLRQKAAEQIVVNQNRTGAERGSSEEQGFGALAEMVIRNKFEMPEVNPEGHPLGFDVLLPSGVKLDVKCRGGALPFKEKYESSDGIAREAKHNFFARQIHDEKLDADIYLMTHLETPSKRTLPGTTRQKKWVLYVCGWVSKERVLREGVYLPRGSLTEQGKTWFTYRGQQIEFYNRNLNGLEKIEDLLNIEPADVEKDKKHHGDFNLTSVDAVRITHDLIGRGILGEKHLAFIQKETGVDKIVKPILHPNQYFHLLRWLKKKGELTDEELQKAEGVLKEEPFEGI
;
A
#
# COMPACT_ATOMS: atom_id res chain seq x y z
N MET A 1 -2.40 9.78 22.83
CA MET A 1 -3.62 9.54 22.04
C MET A 1 -3.47 10.24 20.70
N TYR A 2 -3.52 9.44 19.64
CA TYR A 2 -3.35 9.90 18.26
C TYR A 2 -4.50 10.83 17.83
N LYS A 3 -4.16 11.84 17.02
CA LYS A 3 -5.12 12.73 16.37
C LYS A 3 -5.12 12.43 14.88
N TYR A 4 -6.31 12.27 14.29
CA TYR A 4 -6.41 12.00 12.86
C TYR A 4 -5.91 13.18 12.01
N HIS A 5 -5.10 12.87 11.01
CA HIS A 5 -4.71 13.78 9.94
C HIS A 5 -4.98 13.14 8.58
N HIS A 6 -5.27 13.97 7.58
CA HIS A 6 -5.32 13.49 6.20
C HIS A 6 -3.92 13.00 5.77
N PRO A 7 -3.79 11.85 5.09
CA PRO A 7 -2.51 11.23 4.75
C PRO A 7 -1.70 12.03 3.74
N THR A 8 -0.99 13.03 4.26
CA THR A 8 -0.01 13.84 3.52
C THR A 8 1.39 13.36 3.91
N PRO A 9 2.23 12.94 2.96
CA PRO A 9 3.51 12.34 3.32
C PRO A 9 4.45 13.32 4.02
N ILE A 10 5.04 12.88 5.12
CA ILE A 10 6.17 13.56 5.74
C ILE A 10 7.42 13.27 4.92
N ILE A 11 8.18 14.31 4.58
CA ILE A 11 9.34 14.20 3.67
C ILE A 11 10.62 14.21 4.49
N ILE A 12 11.38 13.12 4.41
CA ILE A 12 12.70 12.98 5.05
C ILE A 12 13.76 12.86 3.95
N LYS A 13 14.64 13.86 3.85
CA LYS A 13 15.78 13.82 2.92
C LYS A 13 16.91 13.00 3.53
N LEU A 14 17.46 12.08 2.74
CA LEU A 14 18.57 11.19 3.12
C LEU A 14 19.86 11.50 2.33
N THR A 15 19.97 12.76 1.89
CA THR A 15 21.07 13.26 1.05
C THR A 15 22.23 13.85 1.86
N ASP A 16 22.06 14.02 3.17
CA ASP A 16 23.09 14.52 4.07
C ASP A 16 23.98 13.37 4.58
N GLU A 17 24.93 13.71 5.46
CA GLU A 17 25.88 12.76 6.02
C GLU A 17 25.21 11.68 6.87
N LEU A 18 24.18 12.04 7.66
CA LEU A 18 23.41 11.07 8.43
C LEU A 18 22.66 10.10 7.51
N GLY A 19 21.96 10.62 6.50
CA GLY A 19 21.24 9.82 5.51
C GLY A 19 22.16 8.91 4.70
N PHE A 20 23.39 9.35 4.38
CA PHE A 20 24.39 8.48 3.76
C PHE A 20 24.84 7.35 4.70
N ARG A 21 25.11 7.65 5.98
CA ARG A 21 25.47 6.63 6.99
C ARG A 21 24.37 5.59 7.17
N LEU A 22 23.10 6.00 7.23
CA LEU A 22 21.97 5.07 7.30
C LEU A 22 21.89 4.17 6.06
N ARG A 23 22.13 4.74 4.86
CA ARG A 23 22.21 3.94 3.63
C ARG A 23 23.36 2.92 3.63
N GLN A 24 24.51 3.27 4.23
CA GLN A 24 25.63 2.33 4.39
C GLN A 24 25.27 1.17 5.29
N LYS A 25 24.69 1.46 6.46
CA LYS A 25 24.23 0.43 7.39
C LYS A 25 23.19 -0.49 6.78
N ALA A 26 22.23 0.05 6.04
CA ALA A 26 21.25 -0.77 5.33
C ALA A 26 21.91 -1.68 4.28
N ALA A 27 22.94 -1.19 3.56
CA ALA A 27 23.70 -2.02 2.63
C ALA A 27 24.44 -3.17 3.35
N GLU A 28 25.07 -2.89 4.48
CA GLU A 28 25.79 -3.86 5.31
C GLU A 28 24.85 -4.93 5.87
N GLN A 29 23.69 -4.53 6.40
CA GLN A 29 22.68 -5.46 6.94
C GLN A 29 22.19 -6.44 5.88
N ILE A 30 21.95 -5.99 4.64
CA ILE A 30 21.48 -6.87 3.57
C ILE A 30 22.56 -7.85 3.13
N VAL A 31 23.85 -7.49 3.14
CA VAL A 31 24.91 -8.45 2.80
C VAL A 31 24.89 -9.67 3.73
N VAL A 32 24.59 -9.46 5.01
CA VAL A 32 24.59 -10.51 6.04
C VAL A 32 23.25 -11.25 6.13
N ASN A 33 22.13 -10.52 6.05
CA ASN A 33 20.79 -11.01 6.38
C ASN A 33 19.86 -11.15 5.16
N GLN A 34 20.41 -11.15 3.94
CA GLN A 34 19.61 -11.26 2.73
C GLN A 34 18.75 -12.52 2.77
N ASN A 35 17.43 -12.35 2.68
CA ASN A 35 16.57 -13.49 2.46
C ASN A 35 16.72 -13.95 1.00
N ARG A 36 17.24 -15.16 0.81
CA ARG A 36 17.50 -15.78 -0.49
C ARG A 36 16.55 -16.95 -0.81
N THR A 37 15.54 -17.20 0.02
CA THR A 37 14.59 -18.31 -0.16
C THR A 37 13.15 -17.78 -0.29
N GLY A 38 12.28 -18.54 -0.95
CA GLY A 38 10.89 -18.14 -1.22
C GLY A 38 10.68 -17.43 -2.57
N ALA A 39 9.52 -17.70 -3.20
CA ALA A 39 9.15 -17.21 -4.53
C ALA A 39 8.70 -15.74 -4.55
N GLU A 40 8.28 -15.20 -3.41
CA GLU A 40 7.72 -13.84 -3.30
C GLU A 40 8.69 -12.83 -2.70
N ARG A 41 9.96 -13.20 -2.52
CA ARG A 41 10.95 -12.30 -1.92
C ARG A 41 11.22 -11.11 -2.83
N GLY A 42 11.39 -9.94 -2.22
CA GLY A 42 11.97 -8.78 -2.89
C GLY A 42 13.40 -9.06 -3.34
N SER A 43 13.84 -8.35 -4.37
CA SER A 43 15.25 -8.24 -4.75
C SER A 43 16.11 -7.73 -3.58
N SER A 44 17.43 -7.91 -3.66
CA SER A 44 18.37 -7.38 -2.66
C SER A 44 18.16 -5.88 -2.41
N GLU A 45 17.91 -5.13 -3.49
CA GLU A 45 17.65 -3.69 -3.42
C GLU A 45 16.34 -3.40 -2.68
N GLU A 46 15.25 -4.10 -3.00
CA GLU A 46 13.95 -3.92 -2.35
C GLU A 46 13.99 -4.28 -0.86
N GLN A 47 14.70 -5.34 -0.49
CA GLN A 47 14.92 -5.69 0.93
C GLN A 47 15.73 -4.58 1.63
N GLY A 48 16.75 -4.03 0.97
CA GLY A 48 17.54 -2.92 1.51
C GLY A 48 16.76 -1.62 1.66
N PHE A 49 15.76 -1.37 0.83
CA PHE A 49 14.87 -0.22 1.01
C PHE A 49 13.98 -0.37 2.24
N GLY A 50 13.49 -1.60 2.51
CA GLY A 50 12.80 -1.93 3.76
C GLY A 50 13.67 -1.64 4.98
N ALA A 51 14.88 -2.22 5.02
CA ALA A 51 15.83 -2.00 6.11
C ALA A 51 16.20 -0.52 6.29
N LEU A 52 16.41 0.22 5.19
CA LEU A 52 16.69 1.65 5.27
C LEU A 52 15.51 2.43 5.87
N ALA A 53 14.28 2.15 5.42
CA ALA A 53 13.10 2.83 5.93
C ALA A 53 12.96 2.59 7.44
N GLU A 54 13.06 1.33 7.88
CA GLU A 54 13.08 0.96 9.29
C GLU A 54 14.15 1.74 10.07
N MET A 55 15.41 1.73 9.61
CA MET A 55 16.50 2.44 10.27
C MET A 55 16.24 3.94 10.40
N VAL A 56 15.63 4.57 9.38
CA VAL A 56 15.27 5.99 9.43
C VAL A 56 14.19 6.24 10.48
N ILE A 57 13.15 5.40 10.55
CA ILE A 57 12.10 5.53 11.57
C ILE A 57 12.68 5.33 12.98
N ARG A 58 13.48 4.28 13.20
CA ARG A 58 14.09 4.00 14.51
C ARG A 58 15.05 5.11 14.92
N ASN A 59 15.85 5.65 13.99
CA ASN A 59 16.72 6.79 14.26
C ASN A 59 15.93 8.04 14.68
N LYS A 60 14.77 8.29 14.09
CA LYS A 60 13.88 9.41 14.45
C LYS A 60 13.27 9.26 15.84
N PHE A 61 13.13 8.04 16.33
CA PHE A 61 12.68 7.75 17.69
C PHE A 61 13.82 7.58 18.70
N GLU A 62 15.07 7.85 18.30
CA GLU A 62 16.26 7.63 19.13
C GLU A 62 16.36 6.20 19.67
N MET A 63 15.82 5.24 18.92
CA MET A 63 15.86 3.83 19.28
C MET A 63 17.23 3.22 18.98
N PRO A 64 17.65 2.20 19.76
CA PRO A 64 18.89 1.48 19.51
C PRO A 64 18.88 0.80 18.14
N GLU A 65 20.04 0.46 17.61
CA GLU A 65 20.15 -0.25 16.33
C GLU A 65 19.48 -1.63 16.34
N VAL A 66 19.21 -2.17 15.16
CA VAL A 66 18.57 -3.49 15.03
C VAL A 66 19.56 -4.53 15.51
N ASN A 67 19.19 -5.32 16.51
CA ASN A 67 19.92 -6.53 16.82
C ASN A 67 19.32 -7.69 16.01
N PRO A 68 20.01 -8.21 14.98
CA PRO A 68 19.45 -9.26 14.12
C PRO A 68 19.11 -10.55 14.87
N GLU A 69 19.85 -10.89 15.94
CA GLU A 69 19.65 -12.13 16.69
C GLU A 69 18.39 -12.10 17.58
N GLY A 70 17.89 -10.90 17.90
CA GLY A 70 16.71 -10.69 18.75
C GLY A 70 15.58 -9.94 18.06
N HIS A 71 15.67 -9.71 16.74
CA HIS A 71 14.65 -8.95 16.03
C HIS A 71 13.37 -9.78 15.87
N PRO A 72 12.20 -9.23 16.26
CA PRO A 72 10.94 -9.93 16.09
C PRO A 72 10.64 -10.20 14.62
N LEU A 73 9.98 -11.33 14.34
CA LEU A 73 9.70 -11.78 12.97
C LEU A 73 8.56 -10.97 12.31
N GLY A 74 7.69 -10.34 13.10
CA GLY A 74 6.41 -9.79 12.64
C GLY A 74 6.28 -8.27 12.65
N PHE A 75 7.21 -7.54 13.29
CA PHE A 75 7.18 -6.08 13.38
C PHE A 75 8.58 -5.50 13.52
N ASP A 76 8.74 -4.21 13.25
CA ASP A 76 10.04 -3.52 13.24
C ASP A 76 10.23 -2.60 14.46
N VAL A 77 9.12 -2.08 14.99
CA VAL A 77 9.12 -1.12 16.10
C VAL A 77 8.06 -1.51 17.12
N LEU A 78 8.46 -1.65 18.38
CA LEU A 78 7.53 -1.66 19.51
C LEU A 78 7.38 -0.23 20.02
N LEU A 79 6.18 0.34 19.86
CA LEU A 79 5.89 1.68 20.36
C LEU A 79 5.81 1.67 21.91
N PRO A 80 6.01 2.82 22.57
CA PRO A 80 5.93 2.91 24.05
C PRO A 80 4.61 2.41 24.64
N SER A 81 3.53 2.50 23.87
CA SER A 81 2.18 2.02 24.20
C SER A 81 2.02 0.49 24.11
N GLY A 82 3.05 -0.22 23.62
CA GLY A 82 3.01 -1.67 23.35
C GLY A 82 2.46 -2.04 21.97
N VAL A 83 2.06 -1.07 21.14
CA VAL A 83 1.61 -1.31 19.77
C VAL A 83 2.80 -1.72 18.88
N LYS A 84 2.63 -2.81 18.14
CA LYS A 84 3.62 -3.38 17.22
C LYS A 84 3.45 -2.78 15.82
N LEU A 85 4.46 -2.04 15.39
CA LEU A 85 4.49 -1.33 14.11
C LEU A 85 5.49 -1.99 13.17
N ASP A 86 5.03 -2.30 11.96
CA ASP A 86 5.86 -2.76 10.85
C ASP A 86 5.95 -1.67 9.78
N VAL A 87 7.15 -1.41 9.27
CA VAL A 87 7.47 -0.38 8.29
C VAL A 87 7.50 -0.99 6.88
N LYS A 88 6.52 -0.65 6.06
CA LYS A 88 6.44 -1.09 4.67
C LYS A 88 7.02 -0.04 3.73
N CYS A 89 8.07 -0.40 3.02
CA CYS A 89 8.71 0.50 2.07
C CYS A 89 8.61 0.03 0.62
N ARG A 90 8.12 0.93 -0.25
CA ARG A 90 8.24 0.78 -1.70
C ARG A 90 9.35 1.70 -2.24
N GLY A 91 10.32 1.13 -2.94
CA GLY A 91 11.33 1.92 -3.67
C GLY A 91 10.89 2.30 -5.08
N GLY A 92 11.21 3.50 -5.53
CA GLY A 92 10.90 3.96 -6.88
C GLY A 92 11.75 5.14 -7.36
N ALA A 93 11.90 5.28 -8.68
CA ALA A 93 12.66 6.39 -9.27
C ALA A 93 11.87 7.72 -9.32
N LEU A 94 10.56 7.66 -9.08
CA LEU A 94 9.67 8.81 -9.04
C LEU A 94 9.45 9.23 -7.58
N PRO A 95 9.35 10.54 -7.30
CA PRO A 95 8.89 11.00 -5.99
C PRO A 95 7.45 10.54 -5.76
N PHE A 96 7.08 10.38 -4.49
CA PHE A 96 5.69 10.11 -4.16
C PHE A 96 4.79 11.28 -4.58
N LYS A 97 3.66 10.96 -5.20
CA LYS A 97 2.55 11.88 -5.46
C LYS A 97 1.25 11.16 -5.16
N GLU A 98 0.27 11.87 -4.63
CA GLU A 98 -1.08 11.30 -4.42
C GLU A 98 -1.75 10.90 -5.74
N LYS A 99 -1.43 11.61 -6.82
CA LYS A 99 -1.98 11.38 -8.15
C LYS A 99 -0.88 11.39 -9.20
N TYR A 100 -0.86 10.37 -10.05
CA TYR A 100 0.05 10.26 -11.20
C TYR A 100 -0.75 10.40 -12.50
N GLU A 101 -0.43 11.39 -13.30
CA GLU A 101 -1.10 11.62 -14.59
C GLU A 101 -0.77 10.51 -15.60
N SER A 102 -1.79 9.95 -16.22
CA SER A 102 -1.65 8.98 -17.31
C SER A 102 -1.68 9.66 -18.70
N SER A 103 -1.50 8.89 -19.78
CA SER A 103 -1.50 9.42 -21.15
C SER A 103 -2.87 9.88 -21.63
N ASP A 104 -3.95 9.43 -20.97
CA ASP A 104 -5.34 9.83 -21.24
C ASP A 104 -5.75 11.16 -20.56
N GLY A 105 -4.80 11.80 -19.86
CA GLY A 105 -5.02 13.02 -19.10
C GLY A 105 -5.86 12.83 -17.83
N ILE A 106 -6.07 11.59 -17.38
CA ILE A 106 -6.76 11.27 -16.13
C ILE A 106 -5.72 10.82 -15.10
N ALA A 107 -5.79 11.37 -13.90
CA ALA A 107 -4.90 11.00 -12.80
C ALA A 107 -5.25 9.61 -12.23
N ARG A 108 -4.22 8.85 -11.85
CA ARG A 108 -4.33 7.60 -11.09
C ARG A 108 -3.88 7.83 -9.66
N GLU A 109 -4.71 7.45 -8.71
CA GLU A 109 -4.43 7.61 -7.28
C GLU A 109 -3.31 6.69 -6.82
N ALA A 110 -2.54 7.17 -5.85
CA ALA A 110 -1.46 6.41 -5.24
C ALA A 110 -2.00 5.25 -4.41
N LYS A 111 -1.30 4.13 -4.53
CA LYS A 111 -1.59 2.91 -3.78
C LYS A 111 -0.32 2.28 -3.25
N HIS A 112 -0.53 1.56 -2.18
CA HIS A 112 0.46 0.75 -1.50
C HIS A 112 0.07 -0.71 -1.64
N ASN A 113 1.07 -1.58 -1.52
CA ASN A 113 0.90 -3.02 -1.65
C ASN A 113 1.43 -3.71 -0.40
N PHE A 114 0.69 -4.70 0.06
CA PHE A 114 1.12 -5.63 1.10
C PHE A 114 1.32 -7.01 0.49
N PHE A 115 2.34 -7.75 0.92
CA PHE A 115 2.33 -9.19 0.66
C PHE A 115 1.17 -9.81 1.44
N ALA A 116 0.31 -10.58 0.77
CA ALA A 116 -0.89 -11.14 1.40
C ALA A 116 -0.53 -11.96 2.65
N ARG A 117 0.59 -12.69 2.63
CA ARG A 117 1.10 -13.42 3.80
C ARG A 117 1.28 -12.53 5.04
N GLN A 118 1.74 -11.28 4.89
CA GLN A 118 1.94 -10.38 6.03
C GLN A 118 0.63 -10.08 6.76
N ILE A 119 -0.48 -10.08 6.01
CA ILE A 119 -1.81 -9.78 6.53
C ILE A 119 -2.50 -11.04 7.06
N HIS A 120 -2.29 -12.19 6.43
CA HIS A 120 -3.00 -13.43 6.76
C HIS A 120 -2.24 -14.39 7.69
N ASP A 121 -0.91 -14.31 7.78
CA ASP A 121 -0.11 -15.16 8.67
C ASP A 121 -0.20 -14.63 10.11
N GLU A 122 -0.78 -15.41 11.01
CA GLU A 122 -0.93 -15.06 12.43
C GLU A 122 0.41 -14.99 13.16
N LYS A 123 1.47 -15.61 12.62
CA LYS A 123 2.83 -15.52 13.18
C LYS A 123 3.50 -14.18 12.91
N LEU A 124 2.99 -13.40 11.96
CA LEU A 124 3.45 -12.05 11.65
C LEU A 124 2.59 -11.05 12.42
N ASP A 125 3.01 -10.73 13.64
CA ASP A 125 2.19 -10.17 14.70
C ASP A 125 2.19 -8.63 14.78
N ALA A 126 2.32 -7.92 13.66
CA ALA A 126 2.12 -6.47 13.63
C ALA A 126 0.65 -6.08 13.90
N ASP A 127 0.46 -5.05 14.72
CA ASP A 127 -0.85 -4.43 14.93
C ASP A 127 -1.16 -3.42 13.81
N ILE A 128 -0.13 -2.67 13.40
CA ILE A 128 -0.23 -1.61 12.40
C ILE A 128 0.92 -1.64 11.41
N TYR A 129 0.67 -1.09 10.22
CA TYR A 129 1.67 -0.88 9.19
C TYR A 129 1.88 0.60 8.92
N LEU A 130 3.13 1.03 8.89
CA LEU A 130 3.54 2.35 8.42
C LEU A 130 3.93 2.27 6.95
N MET A 131 3.20 2.98 6.10
CA MET A 131 3.48 2.98 4.66
C MET A 131 4.49 4.07 4.32
N THR A 132 5.56 3.67 3.64
CA THR A 132 6.60 4.59 3.18
C THR A 132 6.92 4.38 1.70
N HIS A 133 7.31 5.45 1.03
CA HIS A 133 7.84 5.42 -0.33
C HIS A 133 9.26 6.02 -0.34
N LEU A 134 10.21 5.30 -0.91
CA LEU A 134 11.59 5.77 -1.05
C LEU A 134 11.85 6.19 -2.50
N GLU A 135 12.03 7.49 -2.72
CA GLU A 135 12.59 7.98 -3.98
C GLU A 135 14.09 7.63 -4.02
N THR A 136 14.46 6.87 -5.04
CA THR A 136 15.82 6.40 -5.30
C THR A 136 16.38 7.00 -6.59
N PRO A 137 17.72 7.04 -6.75
CA PRO A 137 18.34 7.40 -8.03
C PRO A 137 18.08 6.32 -9.09
N SER A 138 18.37 6.62 -10.36
CA SER A 138 18.25 5.63 -11.45
C SER A 138 19.08 4.37 -11.18
N LYS A 139 20.28 4.55 -10.60
CA LYS A 139 21.07 3.45 -10.05
C LYS A 139 20.64 3.22 -8.60
N ARG A 140 19.91 2.14 -8.39
CA ARG A 140 19.17 1.80 -7.16
C ARG A 140 19.99 1.11 -6.07
N THR A 141 21.29 0.96 -6.29
CA THR A 141 22.21 0.28 -5.37
C THR A 141 22.42 1.09 -4.09
N LEU A 142 22.24 0.48 -2.93
CA LEU A 142 22.71 1.01 -1.64
C LEU A 142 24.24 0.79 -1.49
N PRO A 143 24.96 1.70 -0.80
CA PRO A 143 24.48 2.98 -0.27
C PRO A 143 24.31 4.05 -1.35
N GLY A 144 24.78 3.79 -2.58
CA GLY A 144 24.88 4.80 -3.64
C GLY A 144 26.08 5.72 -3.40
N THR A 145 25.97 7.00 -3.75
CA THR A 145 27.01 8.00 -3.49
C THR A 145 26.48 9.17 -2.67
N THR A 146 27.39 9.92 -2.05
CA THR A 146 27.09 11.16 -1.31
C THR A 146 26.60 12.29 -2.22
N ARG A 147 26.88 12.23 -3.53
CA ARG A 147 26.47 13.25 -4.51
C ARG A 147 25.06 13.05 -5.05
N GLN A 148 24.46 11.88 -4.84
CA GLN A 148 23.11 11.58 -5.32
C GLN A 148 22.06 12.35 -4.52
N LYS A 149 21.25 13.14 -5.22
CA LYS A 149 20.20 13.98 -4.62
C LYS A 149 18.85 13.27 -4.46
N LYS A 150 18.68 12.10 -5.06
CA LYS A 150 17.43 11.33 -5.08
C LYS A 150 17.45 10.22 -4.03
N TRP A 151 17.43 10.63 -2.78
CA TRP A 151 17.28 9.75 -1.63
C TRP A 151 16.34 10.44 -0.66
N VAL A 152 15.04 10.19 -0.83
CA VAL A 152 13.98 10.87 -0.08
C VAL A 152 12.97 9.83 0.37
N LEU A 153 12.80 9.69 1.68
CA LEU A 153 11.77 8.85 2.26
C LEU A 153 10.50 9.70 2.49
N TYR A 154 9.40 9.22 1.94
CA TYR A 154 8.07 9.77 2.15
C TYR A 154 7.34 8.85 3.12
N VAL A 155 6.97 9.37 4.29
CA VAL A 155 6.20 8.62 5.30
C VAL A 155 4.73 8.96 5.09
N CYS A 156 3.97 8.06 4.49
CA CYS A 156 2.65 8.33 3.91
C CYS A 156 1.50 8.28 4.92
N GLY A 157 1.62 7.45 5.95
CA GLY A 157 0.59 7.24 6.95
C GLY A 157 0.57 5.78 7.43
N TRP A 158 -0.34 5.47 8.35
CA TRP A 158 -0.45 4.15 8.96
C TRP A 158 -1.85 3.55 8.83
N VAL A 159 -1.96 2.23 9.00
CA VAL A 159 -3.23 1.49 8.99
C VAL A 159 -3.12 0.22 9.82
N SER A 160 -4.21 -0.20 10.48
CA SER A 160 -4.26 -1.48 11.21
C SER A 160 -4.28 -2.68 10.29
N LYS A 161 -3.72 -3.80 10.77
CA LYS A 161 -3.69 -5.07 10.02
C LYS A 161 -5.11 -5.54 9.66
N GLU A 162 -6.05 -5.47 10.59
CA GLU A 162 -7.42 -5.93 10.37
C GLU A 162 -8.20 -5.05 9.38
N ARG A 163 -7.89 -3.75 9.33
CA ARG A 163 -8.49 -2.88 8.31
C ARG A 163 -7.96 -3.20 6.92
N VAL A 164 -6.66 -3.49 6.77
CA VAL A 164 -6.10 -3.97 5.50
C VAL A 164 -6.75 -5.29 5.09
N LEU A 165 -6.90 -6.24 6.02
CA LEU A 165 -7.56 -7.52 5.77
C LEU A 165 -9.01 -7.36 5.30
N ARG A 166 -9.76 -6.43 5.88
CA ARG A 166 -11.18 -6.21 5.53
C ARG A 166 -11.37 -5.44 4.23
N GLU A 167 -10.57 -4.40 4.00
CA GLU A 167 -10.84 -3.39 2.96
C GLU A 167 -9.87 -3.42 1.79
N GLY A 168 -8.70 -4.05 1.96
CA GLY A 168 -7.72 -4.18 0.91
C GLY A 168 -8.21 -5.09 -0.21
N VAL A 169 -7.74 -4.84 -1.44
CA VAL A 169 -8.10 -5.65 -2.60
C VAL A 169 -7.05 -6.71 -2.81
N TYR A 170 -7.40 -7.96 -2.51
CA TYR A 170 -6.52 -9.10 -2.76
C TYR A 170 -6.34 -9.32 -4.27
N LEU A 171 -5.08 -9.40 -4.69
CA LEU A 171 -4.65 -9.58 -6.06
C LEU A 171 -3.68 -10.76 -6.14
N PRO A 172 -4.07 -11.85 -6.80
CA PRO A 172 -3.19 -12.99 -6.95
C PRO A 172 -2.00 -12.68 -7.84
N ARG A 173 -0.95 -13.49 -7.74
CA ARG A 173 0.23 -13.41 -8.61
C ARG A 173 -0.20 -13.38 -10.09
N GLY A 174 0.40 -12.46 -10.86
CA GLY A 174 0.08 -12.25 -12.27
C GLY A 174 -1.02 -11.22 -12.51
N SER A 175 -1.75 -10.80 -11.48
CA SER A 175 -2.72 -9.70 -11.57
C SER A 175 -2.06 -8.44 -12.11
N LEU A 176 -2.79 -7.76 -13.00
CA LEU A 176 -2.33 -6.56 -13.67
C LEU A 176 -2.79 -5.31 -12.93
N THR A 177 -1.92 -4.31 -12.86
CA THR A 177 -2.20 -3.06 -12.17
C THR A 177 -1.59 -1.86 -12.87
N GLU A 178 -2.25 -0.70 -12.74
CA GLU A 178 -1.84 0.56 -13.36
C GLU A 178 -1.21 1.51 -12.33
N GLN A 179 -0.16 2.21 -12.75
CA GLN A 179 0.42 3.36 -12.06
C GLN A 179 0.76 4.46 -13.07
N GLY A 180 -0.08 5.49 -13.14
CA GLY A 180 0.08 6.60 -14.09
C GLY A 180 0.15 6.06 -15.52
N LYS A 181 1.29 6.29 -16.21
CA LYS A 181 1.52 5.83 -17.59
C LYS A 181 2.02 4.38 -17.71
N THR A 182 2.23 3.70 -16.59
CA THR A 182 2.85 2.37 -16.58
C THR A 182 1.90 1.30 -16.07
N TRP A 183 2.04 0.12 -16.65
CA TRP A 183 1.35 -1.10 -16.24
C TRP A 183 2.37 -2.11 -15.78
N PHE A 184 2.04 -2.87 -14.75
CA PHE A 184 2.88 -3.96 -14.29
C PHE A 184 2.05 -5.10 -13.72
N THR A 185 2.62 -6.30 -13.73
CA THR A 185 2.02 -7.48 -13.13
C THR A 185 2.65 -7.75 -11.77
N TYR A 186 1.83 -8.17 -10.81
CA TYR A 186 2.31 -8.56 -9.50
C TYR A 186 3.10 -9.87 -9.56
N ARG A 187 4.27 -9.88 -8.91
CA ARG A 187 5.17 -11.05 -8.87
C ARG A 187 4.79 -12.07 -7.79
N GLY A 188 3.99 -11.68 -6.82
CA GLY A 188 3.48 -12.54 -5.74
C GLY A 188 2.04 -12.18 -5.37
N GLN A 189 1.52 -12.82 -4.32
CA GLN A 189 0.20 -12.56 -3.72
C GLN A 189 0.19 -11.20 -3.02
N GLN A 190 -0.66 -10.27 -3.44
CA GLN A 190 -0.63 -8.89 -2.98
C GLN A 190 -2.00 -8.41 -2.50
N ILE A 191 -2.00 -7.36 -1.68
CA ILE A 191 -3.21 -6.64 -1.29
C ILE A 191 -2.99 -5.17 -1.61
N GLU A 192 -3.82 -4.60 -2.48
CA GLU A 192 -3.82 -3.16 -2.80
C GLU A 192 -4.59 -2.37 -1.74
N PHE A 193 -4.00 -1.26 -1.29
CA PHE A 193 -4.63 -0.30 -0.38
C PHE A 193 -4.24 1.13 -0.75
N TYR A 194 -5.21 2.04 -0.81
CA TYR A 194 -5.01 3.37 -1.36
C TYR A 194 -4.53 4.37 -0.32
N ASN A 195 -3.66 5.31 -0.73
CA ASN A 195 -3.04 6.25 0.19
C ASN A 195 -4.09 7.11 0.94
N ARG A 196 -5.12 7.59 0.24
CA ARG A 196 -6.24 8.33 0.82
C ARG A 196 -6.93 7.64 2.00
N ASN A 197 -6.82 6.31 2.10
CA ASN A 197 -7.45 5.52 3.16
C ASN A 197 -6.55 5.33 4.39
N LEU A 198 -5.30 5.77 4.36
CA LEU A 198 -4.39 5.71 5.51
C LEU A 198 -4.75 6.77 6.56
N ASN A 199 -4.31 6.52 7.79
CA ASN A 199 -4.27 7.50 8.86
C ASN A 199 -3.00 8.34 8.71
N GLY A 200 -3.16 9.64 8.45
CA GLY A 200 -2.04 10.57 8.26
C GLY A 200 -1.34 10.95 9.56
N LEU A 201 -0.23 11.64 9.44
CA LEU A 201 0.59 12.13 10.55
C LEU A 201 0.92 13.61 10.28
N GLU A 202 0.97 14.45 11.31
CA GLU A 202 1.49 15.81 11.17
C GLU A 202 3.02 15.81 11.20
N LYS A 203 3.58 15.00 12.09
CA LYS A 203 5.01 14.74 12.23
C LYS A 203 5.27 13.28 12.60
N ILE A 204 6.51 12.82 12.43
CA ILE A 204 6.83 11.39 12.59
C ILE A 204 6.67 10.94 14.04
N GLU A 205 6.91 11.85 15.00
CA GLU A 205 6.77 11.61 16.43
C GLU A 205 5.31 11.32 16.84
N ASP A 206 4.32 11.65 16.00
CA ASP A 206 2.92 11.32 16.28
C ASP A 206 2.67 9.80 16.35
N LEU A 207 3.52 9.00 15.70
CA LEU A 207 3.50 7.54 15.81
C LEU A 207 3.71 7.06 17.25
N LEU A 208 4.54 7.76 18.03
CA LEU A 208 4.81 7.41 19.43
C LEU A 208 3.57 7.59 20.33
N ASN A 209 2.56 8.32 19.86
CA ASN A 209 1.33 8.60 20.60
C ASN A 209 0.16 7.68 20.22
N ILE A 210 0.39 6.72 19.32
CA ILE A 210 -0.61 5.71 18.92
C ILE A 210 -0.77 4.71 20.06
N GLU A 211 -1.98 4.62 20.58
CA GLU A 211 -2.36 3.69 21.64
C GLU A 211 -3.14 2.49 21.08
N PRO A 212 -3.25 1.37 21.82
CA PRO A 212 -4.10 0.25 21.42
C PRO A 212 -5.56 0.66 21.12
N ALA A 213 -6.08 1.67 21.83
CA ALA A 213 -7.41 2.22 21.58
C ALA A 213 -7.55 2.89 20.20
N ASP A 214 -6.48 3.50 19.69
CA ASP A 214 -6.44 4.10 18.36
C ASP A 214 -6.45 3.01 17.28
N VAL A 215 -5.72 1.91 17.51
CA VAL A 215 -5.74 0.72 16.65
C VAL A 215 -7.15 0.14 16.60
N GLU A 216 -7.79 -0.12 17.75
CA GLU A 216 -9.16 -0.64 17.84
C GLU A 216 -10.19 0.25 17.14
N LYS A 217 -9.98 1.57 17.16
CA LYS A 217 -10.81 2.51 16.41
C LYS A 217 -10.61 2.37 14.90
N ASP A 218 -9.36 2.27 14.43
CA ASP A 218 -9.06 2.06 13.01
C ASP A 218 -9.58 0.71 12.51
N LYS A 219 -9.49 -0.35 13.31
CA LYS A 219 -10.08 -1.66 12.99
C LYS A 219 -11.56 -1.57 12.64
N LYS A 220 -12.30 -0.58 13.13
CA LYS A 220 -13.75 -0.41 12.86
C LYS A 220 -14.06 0.71 11.88
N HIS A 221 -13.06 1.53 11.54
CA HIS A 221 -13.21 2.64 10.61
C HIS A 221 -13.49 2.12 9.20
N HIS A 222 -14.45 2.72 8.51
CA HIS A 222 -14.77 2.38 7.12
C HIS A 222 -14.18 3.42 6.19
N GLY A 223 -13.16 3.02 5.41
CA GLY A 223 -12.51 3.89 4.44
C GLY A 223 -13.32 4.12 3.16
N ASP A 224 -12.77 4.94 2.29
CA ASP A 224 -13.24 5.08 0.91
C ASP A 224 -12.87 3.85 0.07
N PHE A 225 -13.33 3.83 -1.17
CA PHE A 225 -13.12 2.73 -2.09
C PHE A 225 -11.62 2.49 -2.40
N ASN A 226 -11.12 1.26 -2.21
CA ASN A 226 -9.74 0.87 -2.57
C ASN A 226 -9.57 0.49 -4.06
N LEU A 227 -10.00 1.33 -5.01
CA LEU A 227 -9.54 1.31 -6.41
C LEU A 227 -9.31 2.73 -6.92
N THR A 228 -8.59 2.89 -8.04
CA THR A 228 -8.56 4.19 -8.71
C THR A 228 -9.97 4.55 -9.19
N SER A 229 -10.25 5.85 -9.24
CA SER A 229 -11.45 6.39 -9.86
C SER A 229 -11.66 5.86 -11.28
N VAL A 230 -10.55 5.67 -12.00
CA VAL A 230 -10.55 5.20 -13.39
C VAL A 230 -10.82 3.70 -13.49
N ASP A 231 -10.35 2.92 -12.52
CA ASP A 231 -10.66 1.49 -12.43
C ASP A 231 -12.14 1.29 -12.11
N ALA A 232 -12.72 2.11 -11.25
CA ALA A 232 -14.16 2.08 -10.98
C ALA A 232 -14.98 2.28 -12.27
N VAL A 233 -14.66 3.32 -13.06
CA VAL A 233 -15.37 3.62 -14.31
C VAL A 233 -15.17 2.52 -15.37
N ARG A 234 -13.95 2.02 -15.59
CA ARG A 234 -13.71 0.98 -16.61
C ARG A 234 -14.38 -0.35 -16.27
N ILE A 235 -14.35 -0.74 -14.99
CA ILE A 235 -15.03 -1.95 -14.51
C ILE A 235 -16.54 -1.81 -14.74
N THR A 236 -17.10 -0.63 -14.47
CA THR A 236 -18.53 -0.36 -14.68
C THR A 236 -18.92 -0.50 -16.14
N HIS A 237 -18.15 0.08 -17.06
CA HIS A 237 -18.40 -0.09 -18.49
C HIS A 237 -18.37 -1.56 -18.93
N ASP A 238 -17.41 -2.35 -18.44
CA ASP A 238 -17.34 -3.78 -18.74
C ASP A 238 -18.57 -4.53 -18.22
N LEU A 239 -18.98 -4.25 -16.97
CA LEU A 239 -20.15 -4.88 -16.35
C LEU A 239 -21.46 -4.46 -17.02
N ILE A 240 -21.56 -3.24 -17.55
CA ILE A 240 -22.69 -2.82 -18.41
C ILE A 240 -22.69 -3.61 -19.71
N GLY A 241 -21.55 -3.74 -20.38
CA GLY A 241 -21.42 -4.55 -21.60
C GLY A 241 -21.78 -6.02 -21.40
N ARG A 242 -21.63 -6.53 -20.17
CA ARG A 242 -22.04 -7.89 -19.76
C ARG A 242 -23.50 -8.00 -19.32
N GLY A 243 -24.27 -6.90 -19.31
CA GLY A 243 -25.66 -6.89 -18.86
C GLY A 243 -25.85 -7.07 -17.35
N ILE A 244 -24.79 -6.88 -16.56
CA ILE A 244 -24.81 -7.00 -15.10
C ILE A 244 -25.25 -5.67 -14.47
N LEU A 245 -24.66 -4.56 -14.92
CA LEU A 245 -25.00 -3.22 -14.48
C LEU A 245 -25.75 -2.45 -15.60
N GLY A 246 -26.50 -1.42 -15.22
CA GLY A 246 -27.03 -0.41 -16.16
C GLY A 246 -26.38 0.97 -16.03
N GLU A 247 -26.73 1.87 -16.96
CA GLU A 247 -26.26 3.27 -17.05
C GLU A 247 -26.46 4.08 -15.75
N LYS A 248 -27.48 3.75 -14.96
CA LYS A 248 -27.71 4.39 -13.64
C LYS A 248 -26.47 4.27 -12.72
N HIS A 249 -25.78 3.12 -12.75
CA HIS A 249 -24.61 2.88 -11.92
C HIS A 249 -23.40 3.65 -12.45
N LEU A 250 -23.27 3.75 -13.78
CA LEU A 250 -22.23 4.57 -14.39
C LEU A 250 -22.41 6.03 -13.98
N ALA A 251 -23.61 6.58 -14.11
CA ALA A 251 -23.90 7.95 -13.68
C ALA A 251 -23.58 8.18 -12.19
N PHE A 252 -23.92 7.22 -11.32
CA PHE A 252 -23.55 7.27 -9.91
C PHE A 252 -22.03 7.28 -9.71
N ILE A 253 -21.30 6.37 -10.35
CA ILE A 253 -19.84 6.26 -10.21
C ILE A 253 -19.12 7.47 -10.78
N GLN A 254 -19.54 7.98 -11.94
CA GLN A 254 -18.96 9.19 -12.53
C GLN A 254 -19.19 10.41 -11.63
N LYS A 255 -20.34 10.50 -10.96
CA LYS A 255 -20.61 11.53 -9.95
C LYS A 255 -19.69 11.40 -8.73
N GLU A 256 -19.51 10.19 -8.19
CA GLU A 256 -18.67 9.96 -7.01
C GLU A 256 -17.17 10.14 -7.30
N THR A 257 -16.73 9.76 -8.50
CA THR A 257 -15.31 9.76 -8.89
C THR A 257 -14.87 11.02 -9.64
N GLY A 258 -15.82 11.75 -10.25
CA GLY A 258 -15.55 12.89 -11.12
C GLY A 258 -14.92 12.54 -12.47
N VAL A 259 -14.95 11.27 -12.89
CA VAL A 259 -14.36 10.80 -14.15
C VAL A 259 -15.48 10.55 -15.17
N ASP A 260 -15.49 11.29 -16.28
CA ASP A 260 -16.53 11.26 -17.32
C ASP A 260 -16.12 10.56 -18.64
N LYS A 261 -14.89 10.02 -18.69
CA LYS A 261 -14.30 9.40 -19.90
C LYS A 261 -14.43 7.88 -19.91
N ILE A 262 -14.56 7.30 -21.10
CA ILE A 262 -14.56 5.85 -21.33
C ILE A 262 -13.13 5.31 -21.20
N VAL A 263 -12.95 4.23 -20.42
CA VAL A 263 -11.66 3.56 -20.24
C VAL A 263 -11.83 2.04 -20.40
N LYS A 264 -10.86 1.38 -21.06
CA LYS A 264 -10.94 -0.05 -21.40
C LYS A 264 -10.57 -0.96 -20.20
N PRO A 265 -11.27 -2.10 -20.01
CA PRO A 265 -11.01 -3.02 -18.90
C PRO A 265 -9.93 -4.07 -19.23
N ILE A 266 -8.99 -4.32 -18.30
CA ILE A 266 -8.00 -5.42 -18.33
C ILE A 266 -7.64 -5.91 -16.90
N LEU A 267 -8.58 -5.77 -15.96
CA LEU A 267 -8.33 -5.93 -14.52
C LEU A 267 -8.73 -7.31 -13.98
N HIS A 268 -8.19 -7.67 -12.81
CA HIS A 268 -8.47 -8.95 -12.16
C HIS A 268 -9.92 -8.99 -11.59
N PRO A 269 -10.64 -10.13 -11.66
CA PRO A 269 -12.01 -10.25 -11.13
C PRO A 269 -12.21 -9.76 -9.69
N ASN A 270 -11.22 -9.94 -8.80
CA ASN A 270 -11.31 -9.44 -7.42
C ASN A 270 -11.53 -7.91 -7.34
N GLN A 271 -11.01 -7.14 -8.30
CA GLN A 271 -11.25 -5.69 -8.37
C GLN A 271 -12.70 -5.39 -8.76
N TYR A 272 -13.32 -6.24 -9.59
CA TYR A 272 -14.73 -6.12 -9.96
C TYR A 272 -15.63 -6.39 -8.74
N PHE A 273 -15.36 -7.48 -8.01
CA PHE A 273 -16.12 -7.81 -6.80
C PHE A 273 -15.96 -6.76 -5.70
N HIS A 274 -14.78 -6.15 -5.60
CA HIS A 274 -14.60 -5.02 -4.70
C HIS A 274 -15.53 -3.85 -5.05
N LEU A 275 -15.62 -3.46 -6.34
CA LEU A 275 -16.56 -2.42 -6.79
C LEU A 275 -18.01 -2.77 -6.48
N LEU A 276 -18.42 -4.00 -6.80
CA LEU A 276 -19.79 -4.47 -6.56
C LEU A 276 -20.16 -4.44 -5.08
N ARG A 277 -19.26 -4.88 -4.19
CA ARG A 277 -19.46 -4.78 -2.73
C ARG A 277 -19.57 -3.34 -2.25
N TRP A 278 -18.77 -2.44 -2.82
CA TRP A 278 -18.86 -1.02 -2.49
C TRP A 278 -20.19 -0.41 -2.92
N LEU A 279 -20.65 -0.68 -4.15
CA LEU A 279 -21.97 -0.25 -4.63
C LEU A 279 -23.10 -0.83 -3.75
N LYS A 280 -23.02 -2.10 -3.37
CA LYS A 280 -23.98 -2.74 -2.47
C LYS A 280 -24.04 -2.05 -1.11
N LYS A 281 -22.87 -1.73 -0.52
CA LYS A 281 -22.80 -0.96 0.74
C LYS A 281 -23.40 0.44 0.62
N LYS A 282 -23.38 1.03 -0.57
CA LYS A 282 -24.00 2.34 -0.86
C LYS A 282 -25.50 2.25 -1.18
N GLY A 283 -26.07 1.04 -1.26
CA GLY A 283 -27.48 0.83 -1.64
C GLY A 283 -27.73 0.95 -3.14
N GLU A 284 -26.67 0.98 -3.97
CA GLU A 284 -26.73 1.18 -5.42
C GLU A 284 -26.65 -0.13 -6.21
N LEU A 285 -26.53 -1.28 -5.53
CA LEU A 285 -26.50 -2.60 -6.17
C LEU A 285 -27.51 -3.53 -5.52
N THR A 286 -28.29 -4.22 -6.34
CA THR A 286 -29.23 -5.27 -5.91
C THR A 286 -28.54 -6.63 -5.74
N ASP A 287 -29.17 -7.53 -4.97
CA ASP A 287 -28.68 -8.90 -4.82
C ASP A 287 -28.69 -9.67 -6.15
N GLU A 288 -29.67 -9.41 -7.02
CA GLU A 288 -29.77 -10.03 -8.35
C GLU A 288 -28.60 -9.63 -9.25
N GLU A 289 -28.20 -8.36 -9.24
CA GLU A 289 -27.04 -7.87 -10.00
C GLU A 289 -25.73 -8.49 -9.50
N LEU A 290 -25.59 -8.67 -8.18
CA LEU A 290 -24.43 -9.36 -7.61
C LEU A 290 -24.39 -10.85 -8.01
N GLN A 291 -25.52 -11.55 -7.95
CA GLN A 291 -25.60 -12.96 -8.36
C GLN A 291 -25.28 -13.14 -9.86
N LYS A 292 -25.72 -12.21 -10.72
CA LYS A 292 -25.34 -12.22 -12.14
C LYS A 292 -23.82 -12.10 -12.32
N ALA A 293 -23.15 -11.26 -11.54
CA ALA A 293 -21.70 -11.13 -11.59
C ALA A 293 -21.00 -12.44 -11.17
N GLU A 294 -21.46 -13.07 -10.10
CA GLU A 294 -20.93 -14.37 -9.61
C GLU A 294 -21.08 -15.50 -10.64
N GLY A 295 -22.08 -15.42 -11.53
CA GLY A 295 -22.27 -16.39 -12.62
C GLY A 295 -21.31 -16.22 -13.80
N VAL A 296 -20.63 -15.08 -13.93
CA VAL A 296 -19.79 -14.74 -15.11
C VAL A 296 -18.32 -14.49 -14.73
N LEU A 297 -18.08 -14.04 -13.50
CA LEU A 297 -16.76 -13.73 -12.95
C LEU A 297 -16.51 -14.65 -11.75
N LYS A 298 -15.27 -15.10 -11.60
CA LYS A 298 -14.85 -15.90 -10.45
C LYS A 298 -13.92 -15.07 -9.57
N GLU A 299 -14.32 -14.86 -8.32
CA GLU A 299 -13.43 -14.29 -7.32
C GLU A 299 -12.44 -15.35 -6.84
N GLU A 300 -11.19 -14.94 -6.65
CA GLU A 300 -10.14 -15.80 -6.11
C GLU A 300 -9.87 -15.43 -4.65
N PRO A 301 -10.11 -16.33 -3.69
CA PRO A 301 -9.71 -16.12 -2.30
C PRO A 301 -8.20 -16.24 -2.15
N PHE A 302 -7.67 -15.73 -1.04
CA PHE A 302 -6.30 -16.06 -0.64
C PHE A 302 -6.25 -17.50 -0.13
N GLU A 303 -5.45 -18.36 -0.77
CA GLU A 303 -5.34 -19.79 -0.43
C GLU A 303 -4.08 -20.13 0.40
N GLY A 304 -3.28 -19.14 0.79
CA GLY A 304 -2.01 -19.35 1.49
C GLY A 304 -0.79 -19.45 0.56
N ILE A 305 0.36 -19.76 1.17
CA ILE A 305 1.64 -20.10 0.53
C ILE A 305 2.16 -21.38 1.17
#